data_AF-A0A9E1I1Y5-F1
#
_entry.id   AF-A0A9E1I1Y5-F1
#
_cell.length_a   1.000
_cell.length_b   1.000
_cell.length_c   1.000
_cell.angle_alpha   90.00
_cell.angle_beta   90.00
_cell.angle_gamma   90.00
#
_symmetry.space_group_name_H-M   'P 1'
#
loop_
_entity.id
_entity.type
_entity.pdbx_description
1 polymer ?
#
loop_
_entity_poly.entity_id
_entity_poly.type
_entity_poly.pdbx_seq_one_letter_code
_entity_poly.pdbx_strand_id
1 'polypeptide(L)'
;MESFKIENLSFTYPNRTDKALDDINFTVNQGEFVLLCGKSGCGKTTLLRLLKSTLAPHGEISGNIYFNGKPLADYDTKEQASGIGFVMQNPDNQIVTDKVWHELAFGLESLGYKQTEIRTRVSEMASFFGIQTWFYKKVTELSGGQKQLLNLASVMAMQPSVLILDEPTSQLDPIAAGEFLKTLEKINRELGTTVILTEHRLEDAFPIADRVIVMDSGKIIADETPTEVGKVLKAQNHDMYKALPTPMRVHNDVVNALPCPLTVREGRVWLEEYSKGNTLNPTLIPLDNLKENNDTVIEIKDAWFRYDKDLPDVVKGFNLSVNQGELFCLVGGNGTGKTTALSLISGLNTPYRGDVKIKGQSISKIKSLYDGLLGVLPQNPQSVFVKKT
;
A
#
# COMPACT_ATOMS: atom_id res chain seq x y z
N MET A 1 -11.20 18.49 19.27
CA MET A 1 -12.25 18.92 18.32
C MET A 1 -12.33 17.86 17.23
N GLU A 2 -13.51 17.55 16.74
CA GLU A 2 -13.73 16.45 15.79
C GLU A 2 -13.45 16.94 14.36
N SER A 3 -12.58 16.24 13.63
CA SER A 3 -12.34 16.46 12.20
C SER A 3 -13.47 15.86 11.37
N PHE A 4 -13.82 14.60 11.64
CA PHE A 4 -14.95 13.93 11.01
C PHE A 4 -15.84 13.26 12.06
N LYS A 5 -17.15 13.30 11.84
CA LYS A 5 -18.12 12.50 12.58
C LYS A 5 -19.07 11.82 11.59
N ILE A 6 -19.18 10.51 11.69
CA ILE A 6 -20.01 9.68 10.81
C ILE A 6 -21.10 9.04 11.66
N GLU A 7 -22.36 9.24 11.27
CA GLU A 7 -23.53 8.73 11.98
C GLU A 7 -24.42 7.92 11.05
N ASN A 8 -24.60 6.64 11.40
CA ASN A 8 -25.49 5.68 10.75
C ASN A 8 -25.30 5.60 9.22
N LEU A 9 -24.06 5.75 8.76
CA LEU A 9 -23.74 5.82 7.33
C LEU A 9 -23.93 4.44 6.69
N SER A 10 -24.81 4.37 5.70
CA SER A 10 -24.95 3.20 4.83
C SER A 10 -24.85 3.61 3.37
N PHE A 11 -24.32 2.73 2.53
CA PHE A 11 -24.17 2.99 1.10
C PHE A 11 -24.36 1.72 0.27
N THR A 12 -25.09 1.87 -0.85
CA THR A 12 -25.35 0.79 -1.82
C THR A 12 -25.02 1.27 -3.23
N TYR A 13 -24.23 0.48 -3.97
CA TYR A 13 -23.92 0.78 -5.37
C TYR A 13 -25.15 0.57 -6.29
N PRO A 14 -25.24 1.29 -7.43
CA PRO A 14 -26.31 1.12 -8.39
C PRO A 14 -26.41 -0.33 -8.86
N ASN A 15 -27.63 -0.85 -8.98
CA ASN A 15 -27.91 -2.23 -9.40
C ASN A 15 -27.33 -3.32 -8.48
N ARG A 16 -26.96 -2.98 -7.23
CA ARG A 16 -26.62 -3.94 -6.19
C ARG A 16 -27.72 -3.94 -5.13
N THR A 17 -28.01 -5.12 -4.59
CA THR A 17 -28.88 -5.29 -3.42
C THR A 17 -28.09 -5.21 -2.12
N ASP A 18 -26.82 -5.61 -2.18
CA ASP A 18 -25.96 -5.69 -1.00
C ASP A 18 -25.36 -4.32 -0.69
N LYS A 19 -25.45 -3.93 0.58
CA LYS A 19 -24.83 -2.70 1.08
C LYS A 19 -23.31 -2.85 1.06
N ALA A 20 -22.62 -1.88 0.47
CA ALA A 20 -21.16 -1.78 0.56
C ALA A 20 -20.73 -1.23 1.93
N LEU A 21 -21.57 -0.42 2.57
CA LEU A 21 -21.43 0.07 3.94
C LEU A 21 -22.77 -0.08 4.66
N ASP A 22 -22.76 -0.59 5.89
CA ASP A 22 -23.96 -0.84 6.68
C ASP A 22 -23.76 -0.34 8.12
N ASP A 23 -24.46 0.74 8.46
CA ASP A 23 -24.50 1.36 9.79
C ASP A 23 -23.11 1.71 10.36
N ILE A 24 -22.31 2.43 9.58
CA ILE A 24 -20.99 2.92 9.98
C ILE A 24 -21.14 4.10 10.93
N ASN A 25 -20.51 3.99 12.12
CA ASN A 25 -20.52 5.01 13.17
C ASN A 25 -19.11 5.15 13.75
N PHE A 26 -18.47 6.30 13.58
CA PHE A 26 -17.20 6.61 14.22
C PHE A 26 -16.89 8.11 14.14
N THR A 27 -15.90 8.55 14.90
CA THR A 27 -15.41 9.93 14.92
C THR A 27 -13.90 9.93 14.79
N VAL A 28 -13.37 10.92 14.07
CA VAL A 28 -11.92 11.16 13.92
C VAL A 28 -11.61 12.52 14.53
N ASN A 29 -10.69 12.56 15.48
CA ASN A 29 -10.28 13.78 16.16
C ASN A 29 -9.18 14.51 15.38
N GLN A 30 -9.11 15.82 15.55
CA GLN A 30 -8.03 16.63 14.97
C GLN A 30 -6.66 16.15 15.45
N GLY A 31 -5.73 15.97 14.51
CA GLY A 31 -4.36 15.52 14.76
C GLY A 31 -4.22 14.01 14.99
N GLU A 32 -5.31 13.25 14.94
CA GLU A 32 -5.29 11.79 15.12
C GLU A 32 -4.74 11.09 13.87
N PHE A 33 -3.92 10.05 14.08
CA PHE A 33 -3.52 9.11 13.03
C PHE A 33 -4.37 7.84 13.11
N VAL A 34 -5.37 7.74 12.22
CA VAL A 34 -6.30 6.61 12.14
C VAL A 34 -5.90 5.65 11.03
N LEU A 35 -5.67 4.40 11.38
CA LEU A 35 -5.46 3.30 10.43
C LEU A 35 -6.78 2.54 10.22
N LEU A 36 -7.29 2.56 9.00
CA LEU A 36 -8.45 1.79 8.57
C LEU A 36 -8.00 0.51 7.88
N CYS A 37 -8.19 -0.65 8.51
CA CYS A 37 -7.79 -1.94 7.96
C CYS A 37 -8.99 -2.89 7.78
N GLY A 38 -8.78 -3.94 6.99
CA GLY A 38 -9.83 -4.89 6.64
C GLY A 38 -9.52 -5.60 5.33
N LYS A 39 -10.21 -6.71 5.04
CA LYS A 39 -10.01 -7.48 3.80
C LYS A 39 -10.27 -6.63 2.56
N SER A 40 -9.65 -6.99 1.44
CA SER A 40 -9.96 -6.35 0.15
C SER A 40 -11.45 -6.52 -0.17
N GLY A 41 -12.10 -5.44 -0.59
CA GLY A 41 -13.53 -5.45 -0.90
C GLY A 41 -14.49 -5.25 0.28
N CYS A 42 -14.01 -5.03 1.51
CA CYS A 42 -14.91 -4.80 2.67
C CYS A 42 -15.51 -3.39 2.77
N GLY A 43 -15.24 -2.49 1.81
CA GLY A 43 -15.83 -1.14 1.76
C GLY A 43 -14.89 0.02 2.14
N LYS A 44 -13.61 -0.22 2.46
CA LYS A 44 -12.65 0.83 2.87
C LYS A 44 -12.56 2.00 1.88
N THR A 45 -12.22 1.73 0.62
CA THR A 45 -12.15 2.74 -0.44
C THR A 45 -13.49 3.46 -0.64
N THR A 46 -14.61 2.75 -0.53
CA THR A 46 -15.94 3.34 -0.60
C THR A 46 -16.16 4.34 0.53
N LEU A 47 -15.83 3.96 1.77
CA LEU A 47 -15.90 4.84 2.93
C LEU A 47 -15.01 6.08 2.76
N LEU A 48 -13.74 5.91 2.40
CA LEU A 48 -12.82 7.03 2.21
C LEU A 48 -13.31 8.01 1.13
N ARG A 49 -13.86 7.50 0.02
CA ARG A 49 -14.40 8.34 -1.07
C ARG A 49 -15.66 9.09 -0.65
N LEU A 50 -16.49 8.52 0.22
CA LEU A 50 -17.68 9.22 0.74
C LEU A 50 -17.32 10.38 1.67
N LEU A 51 -16.13 10.39 2.27
CA LEU A 51 -15.63 11.51 3.09
C LEU A 51 -15.23 12.74 2.25
N LYS A 52 -15.25 12.66 0.91
CA LYS A 52 -14.98 13.78 0.01
C LYS A 52 -15.99 13.76 -1.14
N SER A 53 -16.94 14.70 -1.15
CA SER A 53 -18.10 14.67 -2.05
C SER A 53 -17.74 14.54 -3.53
N THR A 54 -16.62 15.11 -3.99
CA THR A 54 -16.18 15.02 -5.38
C THR A 54 -15.69 13.64 -5.81
N LEU A 55 -15.36 12.76 -4.86
CA LEU A 55 -14.92 11.39 -5.11
C LEU A 55 -16.01 10.36 -4.78
N ALA A 56 -17.12 10.80 -4.18
CA ALA A 56 -18.21 9.95 -3.76
C ALA A 56 -18.76 9.15 -4.95
N PRO A 57 -18.82 7.81 -4.86
CA PRO A 57 -19.43 7.01 -5.90
C PRO A 57 -20.93 7.30 -6.01
N HIS A 58 -21.48 7.16 -7.22
CA HIS A 58 -22.93 7.14 -7.41
C HIS A 58 -23.53 5.93 -6.71
N GLY A 59 -24.68 6.10 -6.06
CA GLY A 59 -25.38 5.06 -5.31
C GLY A 59 -26.43 5.65 -4.36
N GLU A 60 -27.07 4.77 -3.59
CA GLU A 60 -27.98 5.17 -2.51
C GLU A 60 -27.16 5.36 -1.23
N ILE A 61 -27.30 6.54 -0.61
CA ILE A 61 -26.63 6.90 0.65
C ILE A 61 -27.67 7.24 1.72
N SER A 62 -27.46 6.75 2.93
CA SER A 62 -28.21 7.17 4.13
C SER A 62 -27.25 7.41 5.29
N GLY A 63 -27.72 8.14 6.31
CA GLY A 63 -26.89 8.61 7.42
C GLY A 63 -26.26 9.98 7.14
N ASN A 64 -25.40 10.43 8.05
CA ASN A 64 -24.81 11.77 8.01
C ASN A 64 -23.28 11.71 8.12
N ILE A 65 -22.62 12.61 7.39
CA ILE A 65 -21.18 12.84 7.48
C ILE A 65 -20.99 14.31 7.82
N TYR A 66 -20.30 14.58 8.93
CA TYR A 66 -19.94 15.92 9.36
C TYR A 66 -18.43 16.11 9.24
N PHE A 67 -18.03 17.27 8.74
CA PHE A 67 -16.63 17.71 8.66
C PHE A 67 -16.49 18.98 9.50
N ASN A 68 -15.58 18.99 10.48
CA ASN A 68 -15.41 20.09 11.45
C ASN A 68 -16.74 20.60 12.07
N GLY A 69 -17.66 19.68 12.39
CA GLY A 69 -18.94 19.96 13.04
C GLY A 69 -20.07 20.44 12.12
N LYS A 70 -19.83 20.63 10.81
CA LYS A 70 -20.85 21.01 9.81
C LYS A 70 -21.11 19.84 8.84
N PRO A 71 -22.34 19.63 8.35
CA PRO A 71 -22.61 18.59 7.35
C PRO A 71 -21.69 18.72 6.13
N LEU A 72 -21.11 17.62 5.66
CA LEU A 72 -20.17 17.61 4.54
C LEU A 72 -20.81 18.18 3.26
N ALA A 73 -22.10 17.92 3.06
CA ALA A 73 -22.87 18.41 1.91
C ALA A 73 -23.00 19.94 1.86
N ASP A 74 -22.82 20.63 2.99
CA ASP A 74 -22.96 22.08 3.09
C ASP A 74 -21.64 22.82 2.80
N TYR A 75 -20.53 22.10 2.64
CA TYR A 75 -19.26 22.67 2.20
C TYR A 75 -19.22 22.77 0.68
N ASP A 76 -18.74 23.91 0.18
CA ASP A 76 -18.54 24.04 -1.26
C ASP A 76 -17.34 23.21 -1.75
N THR A 77 -17.26 23.02 -3.07
CA THR A 77 -16.19 22.23 -3.69
C THR A 77 -14.79 22.78 -3.37
N LYS A 78 -14.66 24.11 -3.23
CA LYS A 78 -13.38 24.78 -2.98
C LYS A 78 -12.92 24.51 -1.55
N GLU A 79 -13.81 24.65 -0.58
CA GLU A 79 -13.58 24.36 0.84
C GLU A 79 -13.20 22.89 1.04
N GLN A 80 -13.92 21.96 0.41
CA GLN A 80 -13.56 20.54 0.47
C GLN A 80 -12.24 20.24 -0.25
N ALA A 81 -11.95 20.91 -1.38
CA ALA A 81 -10.71 20.73 -2.14
C ALA A 81 -9.47 21.10 -1.31
N SER A 82 -9.51 22.25 -0.61
CA SER A 82 -8.41 22.70 0.22
C SER A 82 -8.38 22.05 1.61
N GLY A 83 -9.55 21.76 2.20
CA GLY A 83 -9.66 21.29 3.58
C GLY A 83 -9.41 19.79 3.78
N ILE A 84 -9.71 18.99 2.74
CA ILE A 84 -9.64 17.52 2.75
C ILE A 84 -8.67 17.07 1.65
N GLY A 85 -7.44 16.75 2.03
CA GLY A 85 -6.46 16.13 1.15
C GLY A 85 -6.83 14.67 0.86
N PHE A 86 -6.66 14.22 -0.37
CA PHE A 86 -6.88 12.83 -0.76
C PHE A 86 -5.72 12.34 -1.62
N VAL A 87 -5.10 11.23 -1.25
CA VAL A 87 -4.03 10.58 -2.01
C VAL A 87 -4.52 9.21 -2.47
N MET A 88 -4.57 9.03 -3.79
CA MET A 88 -5.04 7.79 -4.41
C MET A 88 -3.97 6.69 -4.40
N GLN A 89 -4.44 5.45 -4.55
CA GLN A 89 -3.61 4.24 -4.67
C GLN A 89 -2.62 4.29 -5.85
N ASN A 90 -3.03 4.86 -6.98
CA ASN A 90 -2.18 5.00 -8.17
C ASN A 90 -1.84 6.47 -8.40
N PRO A 91 -0.55 6.88 -8.29
CA PRO A 91 -0.17 8.28 -8.47
C PRO A 91 -0.40 8.77 -9.90
N ASP A 92 -0.31 7.89 -10.91
CA ASP A 92 -0.52 8.27 -12.32
C ASP A 92 -1.99 8.64 -12.61
N ASN A 93 -2.94 8.26 -11.76
CA ASN A 93 -4.34 8.67 -11.89
C ASN A 93 -4.60 10.08 -11.33
N GLN A 94 -3.64 10.66 -10.60
CA GLN A 94 -3.83 11.93 -9.89
C GLN A 94 -2.87 13.02 -10.36
N ILE A 95 -1.68 12.67 -10.85
CA ILE A 95 -0.74 13.64 -11.43
C ILE A 95 -1.24 14.12 -12.79
N VAL A 96 -1.33 15.44 -12.98
CA VAL A 96 -1.95 16.04 -14.18
C VAL A 96 -0.94 16.78 -15.05
N THR A 97 0.14 17.31 -14.47
CA THR A 97 1.09 18.18 -15.16
C THR A 97 2.36 17.44 -15.64
N ASP A 98 3.15 18.09 -16.49
CA ASP A 98 4.37 17.51 -17.09
C ASP A 98 5.63 17.69 -16.22
N LYS A 99 5.63 18.64 -15.28
CA LYS A 99 6.79 19.02 -14.46
C LYS A 99 6.46 19.00 -12.98
N VAL A 100 7.44 18.58 -12.18
CA VAL A 100 7.32 18.44 -10.72
C VAL A 100 6.86 19.73 -10.03
N TRP A 101 7.54 20.85 -10.28
CA TRP A 101 7.17 22.12 -9.65
C TRP A 101 5.79 22.63 -10.09
N HIS A 102 5.37 22.29 -11.31
CA HIS A 102 4.06 22.67 -11.84
C HIS A 102 2.96 21.85 -11.16
N GLU A 103 3.22 20.57 -10.90
CA GLU A 103 2.31 19.69 -10.15
C GLU A 103 2.09 20.21 -8.72
N LEU A 104 3.14 20.66 -8.05
CA LEU A 104 3.03 21.28 -6.72
C LEU A 104 2.22 22.58 -6.73
N ALA A 105 2.30 23.36 -7.81
CA ALA A 105 1.59 24.62 -7.94
C ALA A 105 0.13 24.44 -8.37
N PHE A 106 -0.20 23.37 -9.08
CA PHE A 106 -1.46 23.16 -9.78
C PHE A 106 -2.70 23.35 -8.89
N GLY A 107 -2.71 22.73 -7.70
CA GLY A 107 -3.82 22.86 -6.75
C GLY A 107 -4.00 24.30 -6.25
N LEU A 108 -2.90 25.00 -5.98
CA LEU A 108 -2.92 26.39 -5.51
C LEU A 108 -3.35 27.35 -6.62
N GLU A 109 -2.89 27.14 -7.85
CA GLU A 109 -3.34 27.91 -9.02
C GLU A 109 -4.84 27.73 -9.26
N SER A 110 -5.33 26.49 -9.17
CA SER A 110 -6.75 26.15 -9.33
C SER A 110 -7.64 26.82 -8.27
N LEU A 111 -7.12 27.00 -7.06
CA LEU A 111 -7.81 27.69 -5.97
C LEU A 111 -7.72 29.23 -6.06
N GLY A 112 -6.93 29.76 -7.00
CA GLY A 112 -6.77 31.20 -7.27
C GLY A 112 -5.82 31.91 -6.32
N TYR A 113 -4.82 31.21 -5.77
CA TYR A 113 -3.80 31.83 -4.91
C TYR A 113 -2.91 32.82 -5.67
N LYS A 114 -2.38 33.82 -4.94
CA LYS A 114 -1.43 34.78 -5.53
C LYS A 114 -0.10 34.10 -5.84
N GLN A 115 0.54 34.51 -6.93
CA GLN A 115 1.81 33.93 -7.38
C GLN A 115 2.91 33.92 -6.30
N THR A 116 2.98 34.97 -5.47
CA THR A 116 3.94 35.03 -4.36
C THR A 116 3.69 33.95 -3.31
N GLU A 117 2.43 33.69 -2.99
CA GLU A 117 2.04 32.67 -2.01
C GLU A 117 2.25 31.25 -2.57
N ILE A 118 1.93 31.05 -3.85
CA ILE A 118 2.21 29.80 -4.56
C ILE A 118 3.71 29.47 -4.47
N ARG A 119 4.58 30.43 -4.82
CA ARG A 119 6.04 30.22 -4.79
C ARG A 119 6.53 29.87 -3.38
N THR A 120 6.02 30.52 -2.35
CA THR A 120 6.40 30.23 -0.96
C THR A 120 5.99 28.81 -0.58
N ARG A 121 4.71 28.44 -0.74
CA ARG A 121 4.20 27.12 -0.36
C ARG A 121 4.87 25.98 -1.15
N VAL A 122 5.05 26.15 -2.46
CA VAL A 122 5.76 25.19 -3.31
C VAL A 122 7.19 25.00 -2.83
N SER A 123 7.89 26.08 -2.46
CA SER A 123 9.27 26.00 -1.97
C SER A 123 9.38 25.33 -0.60
N GLU A 124 8.44 25.64 0.30
CA GLU A 124 8.32 25.00 1.62
C GLU A 124 8.08 23.50 1.49
N MET A 125 7.09 23.09 0.68
CA MET A 125 6.80 21.68 0.44
C MET A 125 7.98 20.98 -0.24
N ALA A 126 8.60 21.62 -1.23
CA ALA A 126 9.75 21.03 -1.89
C ALA A 126 10.91 20.76 -0.93
N SER A 127 11.09 21.64 0.07
CA SER A 127 12.06 21.46 1.13
C SER A 127 11.67 20.35 2.11
N PHE A 128 10.42 20.37 2.60
CA PHE A 128 9.90 19.42 3.58
C PHE A 128 9.98 17.97 3.10
N PHE A 129 9.64 17.74 1.83
CA PHE A 129 9.62 16.42 1.18
C PHE A 129 10.96 16.02 0.56
N GLY A 130 12.00 16.86 0.62
CA GLY A 130 13.33 16.53 0.11
C GLY A 130 13.39 16.36 -1.43
N ILE A 131 12.57 17.10 -2.18
CA ILE A 131 12.43 16.91 -3.63
C ILE A 131 13.35 17.80 -4.47
N GLN A 132 14.24 18.57 -3.82
CA GLN A 132 15.01 19.64 -4.47
C GLN A 132 15.85 19.12 -5.65
N THR A 133 16.36 17.89 -5.55
CA THR A 133 17.22 17.26 -6.57
C THR A 133 16.48 16.89 -7.86
N TRP A 134 15.14 16.82 -7.81
CA TRP A 134 14.30 16.49 -8.96
C TRP A 134 13.18 17.50 -9.22
N PHE A 135 13.22 18.65 -8.55
CA PHE A 135 12.21 19.72 -8.63
C PHE A 135 11.93 20.24 -10.04
N TYR A 136 12.93 20.27 -10.92
CA TYR A 136 12.80 20.73 -12.31
C TYR A 136 12.66 19.59 -13.33
N LYS A 137 12.62 18.34 -12.89
CA LYS A 137 12.46 17.19 -13.79
C LYS A 137 11.04 17.09 -14.33
N LYS A 138 10.90 16.35 -15.43
CA LYS A 138 9.60 15.91 -15.92
C LYS A 138 9.04 14.82 -15.03
N VAL A 139 7.72 14.79 -14.86
CA VAL A 139 7.02 13.75 -14.08
C VAL A 139 7.30 12.35 -14.65
N THR A 140 7.42 12.23 -15.97
CA THR A 140 7.70 10.95 -16.66
C THR A 140 9.07 10.36 -16.33
N GLU A 141 9.99 11.16 -15.79
CA GLU A 141 11.34 10.71 -15.41
C GLU A 141 11.40 10.20 -13.95
N LEU A 142 10.32 10.34 -13.20
CA LEU A 142 10.26 9.95 -11.80
C LEU A 142 10.00 8.45 -11.63
N SER A 143 10.62 7.86 -10.61
CA SER A 143 10.26 6.53 -10.13
C SER A 143 8.86 6.53 -9.49
N GLY A 144 8.23 5.35 -9.36
CA GLY A 144 6.91 5.22 -8.73
C GLY A 144 6.86 5.80 -7.30
N GLY A 145 7.90 5.58 -6.50
CA GLY A 145 8.01 6.19 -5.15
C GLY A 145 8.11 7.71 -5.18
N GLN A 146 8.89 8.27 -6.12
CA GLN A 146 8.97 9.72 -6.30
C GLN A 146 7.64 10.32 -6.77
N LYS A 147 6.91 9.63 -7.66
CA LYS A 147 5.56 10.06 -8.06
C LYS A 147 4.59 10.05 -6.89
N GLN A 148 4.64 9.03 -6.03
CA GLN A 148 3.77 8.97 -4.84
C GLN A 148 4.09 10.10 -3.86
N LEU A 149 5.38 10.39 -3.63
CA LEU A 149 5.80 11.54 -2.81
C LEU A 149 5.41 12.88 -3.45
N LEU A 150 5.53 13.03 -4.76
CA LEU A 150 5.08 14.23 -5.48
C LEU A 150 3.58 14.46 -5.29
N ASN A 151 2.77 13.41 -5.42
CA ASN A 151 1.32 13.48 -5.24
C ASN A 151 0.96 13.88 -3.79
N LEU A 152 1.60 13.27 -2.80
CA LEU A 152 1.44 13.69 -1.41
C LEU A 152 1.85 15.16 -1.20
N ALA A 153 2.97 15.59 -1.77
CA ALA A 153 3.46 16.95 -1.65
C ALA A 153 2.55 17.98 -2.33
N SER A 154 1.96 17.66 -3.49
CA SER A 154 1.03 18.56 -4.20
C SER A 154 -0.28 18.73 -3.42
N VAL A 155 -0.77 17.67 -2.78
CA VAL A 155 -1.91 17.73 -1.85
C VAL A 155 -1.55 18.59 -0.63
N MET A 156 -0.39 18.37 -0.02
CA MET A 156 0.05 19.11 1.18
C MET A 156 0.36 20.58 0.91
N ALA A 157 0.69 20.96 -0.33
CA ALA A 157 0.88 22.37 -0.71
C ALA A 157 -0.37 23.22 -0.46
N MET A 158 -1.56 22.61 -0.56
CA MET A 158 -2.84 23.27 -0.23
C MET A 158 -3.09 23.39 1.28
N GLN A 159 -2.27 22.75 2.12
CA GLN A 159 -2.36 22.72 3.59
C GLN A 159 -3.72 22.21 4.11
N PRO A 160 -4.10 20.97 3.79
CA PRO A 160 -5.35 20.40 4.27
C PRO A 160 -5.31 20.13 5.78
N SER A 161 -6.48 20.23 6.41
CA SER A 161 -6.66 19.91 7.84
C SER A 161 -6.75 18.39 8.10
N VAL A 162 -7.17 17.63 7.08
CA VAL A 162 -7.23 16.17 7.10
C VAL A 162 -6.65 15.62 5.82
N LEU A 163 -5.84 14.57 5.94
CA LEU A 163 -5.25 13.83 4.83
C LEU A 163 -5.81 12.41 4.82
N ILE A 164 -6.50 12.06 3.74
CA ILE A 164 -7.05 10.72 3.51
C ILE A 164 -6.17 10.01 2.48
N LEU A 165 -5.72 8.79 2.76
CA LEU A 165 -4.88 8.01 1.86
C LEU A 165 -5.46 6.62 1.65
N ASP A 166 -5.63 6.25 0.38
CA ASP A 166 -6.19 4.95 -0.02
C ASP A 166 -5.10 4.01 -0.55
N GLU A 167 -4.56 3.13 0.31
CA GLU A 167 -3.50 2.16 0.00
C GLU A 167 -2.29 2.76 -0.76
N PRO A 168 -1.74 3.91 -0.31
CA PRO A 168 -0.77 4.69 -1.06
C PRO A 168 0.57 3.97 -1.28
N THR A 169 0.91 2.94 -0.49
CA THR A 169 2.18 2.20 -0.63
C THR A 169 2.05 0.87 -1.39
N SER A 170 0.86 0.54 -1.89
CA SER A 170 0.60 -0.77 -2.53
C SER A 170 1.47 -1.07 -3.75
N GLN A 171 1.92 -0.04 -4.48
CA GLN A 171 2.79 -0.17 -5.65
C GLN A 171 4.28 0.10 -5.36
N LEU A 172 4.61 0.40 -4.10
CA LEU A 172 5.96 0.74 -3.69
C LEU A 172 6.74 -0.49 -3.23
N ASP A 173 8.05 -0.49 -3.51
CA ASP A 173 8.95 -1.45 -2.88
C ASP A 173 9.04 -1.18 -1.35
N PRO A 174 9.48 -2.16 -0.54
CA PRO A 174 9.48 -2.02 0.91
C PRO A 174 10.26 -0.82 1.45
N ILE A 175 11.34 -0.39 0.79
CA ILE A 175 12.14 0.74 1.25
C ILE A 175 11.35 2.02 1.02
N ALA A 176 10.85 2.23 -0.20
CA ALA A 176 10.05 3.40 -0.54
C ALA A 176 8.73 3.47 0.26
N ALA A 177 8.08 2.33 0.52
CA ALA A 177 6.90 2.26 1.38
C ALA A 177 7.19 2.73 2.81
N GLY A 178 8.29 2.26 3.41
CA GLY A 178 8.71 2.67 4.75
C GLY A 178 9.08 4.16 4.83
N GLU A 179 9.76 4.69 3.81
CA GLU A 179 10.05 6.13 3.72
C GLU A 179 8.77 6.98 3.58
N PHE A 180 7.81 6.49 2.80
CA PHE A 180 6.51 7.15 2.64
C PHE A 180 5.73 7.20 3.96
N LEU A 181 5.62 6.07 4.68
CA LEU A 181 4.94 6.02 5.97
C LEU A 181 5.61 6.90 7.04
N LYS A 182 6.95 6.96 7.07
CA LYS A 182 7.68 7.91 7.93
C LYS A 182 7.38 9.36 7.58
N THR A 183 7.20 9.65 6.29
CA THR A 183 6.81 10.99 5.84
C THR A 183 5.40 11.34 6.32
N LEU A 184 4.46 10.38 6.31
CA LEU A 184 3.12 10.57 6.90
C LEU A 184 3.17 10.81 8.40
N GLU A 185 3.96 10.00 9.13
CA GLU A 185 4.17 10.19 10.56
C GLU A 185 4.72 11.59 10.85
N LYS A 186 5.69 12.05 10.06
CA LYS A 186 6.25 13.40 10.15
C LYS A 186 5.18 14.47 9.91
N ILE A 187 4.35 14.33 8.88
CA ILE A 187 3.24 15.25 8.59
C ILE A 187 2.28 15.34 9.79
N ASN A 188 1.87 14.20 10.34
CA ASN A 188 0.97 14.17 11.47
C ASN A 188 1.60 14.81 12.73
N ARG A 189 2.83 14.40 13.10
CA ARG A 189 3.49 14.86 14.33
C ARG A 189 3.98 16.31 14.27
N GLU A 190 4.52 16.75 13.13
CA GLU A 190 5.12 18.10 13.01
C GLU A 190 4.12 19.16 12.56
N LEU A 191 3.18 18.80 11.66
CA LEU A 191 2.20 19.75 11.12
C LEU A 191 0.84 19.67 11.83
N GLY A 192 0.62 18.65 12.67
CA GLY A 192 -0.65 18.42 13.36
C GLY A 192 -1.78 18.01 12.41
N THR A 193 -1.46 17.58 11.19
CA THR A 193 -2.46 17.15 10.21
C THR A 193 -3.08 15.83 10.64
N THR A 194 -4.41 15.78 10.61
CA THR A 194 -5.16 14.53 10.87
C THR A 194 -4.96 13.57 9.71
N VAL A 195 -4.68 12.29 9.98
CA VAL A 195 -4.41 11.30 8.93
C VAL A 195 -5.39 10.14 9.03
N ILE A 196 -6.02 9.79 7.91
CA ILE A 196 -6.81 8.56 7.76
C ILE A 196 -6.15 7.74 6.67
N LEU A 197 -5.57 6.60 7.04
CA LEU A 197 -4.78 5.75 6.15
C LEU A 197 -5.46 4.38 6.01
N THR A 198 -5.66 3.90 4.78
CA THR A 198 -5.85 2.47 4.53
C THR A 198 -4.54 1.86 4.06
N GLU A 199 -4.15 0.74 4.63
CA GLU A 199 -2.93 0.05 4.25
C GLU A 199 -3.05 -1.48 4.35
N HIS A 200 -2.24 -2.15 3.55
CA HIS A 200 -2.06 -3.60 3.62
C HIS A 200 -0.79 -4.00 4.37
N ARG A 201 0.19 -3.10 4.46
CA ARG A 201 1.45 -3.29 5.18
C ARG A 201 1.29 -2.95 6.66
N LEU A 202 0.50 -3.77 7.35
CA LEU A 202 0.14 -3.51 8.75
C LEU A 202 1.35 -3.52 9.70
N GLU A 203 2.40 -4.29 9.39
CA GLU A 203 3.65 -4.31 10.17
C GLU A 203 4.28 -2.92 10.32
N ASP A 204 4.23 -2.09 9.28
CA ASP A 204 4.82 -0.75 9.28
C ASP A 204 3.81 0.33 9.70
N ALA A 205 2.51 0.13 9.45
CA ALA A 205 1.47 1.12 9.70
C ALA A 205 0.91 1.10 11.13
N PHE A 206 0.87 -0.05 11.80
CA PHE A 206 0.37 -0.17 13.17
C PHE A 206 1.14 0.68 14.19
N PRO A 207 2.50 0.70 14.18
CA PRO A 207 3.27 1.42 15.19
C PRO A 207 3.10 2.94 15.16
N ILE A 208 2.64 3.52 14.04
CA ILE A 208 2.46 4.97 13.88
C ILE A 208 1.01 5.42 14.09
N ALA A 209 0.06 4.48 14.21
CA ALA A 209 -1.35 4.78 14.37
C ALA A 209 -1.68 5.04 15.85
N ASP A 210 -2.48 6.08 16.12
CA ASP A 210 -3.07 6.30 17.43
C ASP A 210 -4.25 5.36 17.67
N ARG A 211 -4.98 5.08 16.58
CA ARG A 211 -6.23 4.30 16.58
C ARG A 211 -6.36 3.46 15.33
N VAL A 212 -6.92 2.27 15.49
CA VAL A 212 -7.12 1.30 14.41
C VAL A 212 -8.60 0.94 14.31
N ILE A 213 -9.18 1.17 13.14
CA ILE A 213 -10.55 0.79 12.80
C ILE A 213 -10.47 -0.43 11.89
N VAL A 214 -11.13 -1.52 12.26
CA VAL A 214 -11.21 -2.73 11.45
C VAL A 214 -12.59 -2.83 10.82
N MET A 215 -12.63 -2.89 9.49
CA MET A 215 -13.84 -3.14 8.72
C MET A 215 -13.91 -4.58 8.21
N ASP A 216 -15.09 -5.18 8.33
CA ASP A 216 -15.44 -6.42 7.65
C ASP A 216 -16.87 -6.37 7.11
N SER A 217 -17.06 -6.86 5.89
CA SER A 217 -18.35 -6.89 5.18
C SER A 217 -19.19 -5.59 5.31
N GLY A 218 -18.56 -4.43 5.12
CA GLY A 218 -19.24 -3.13 5.18
C GLY A 218 -19.57 -2.62 6.58
N LYS A 219 -19.07 -3.25 7.65
CA LYS A 219 -19.28 -2.86 9.05
C LYS A 219 -17.96 -2.61 9.77
N ILE A 220 -17.98 -1.80 10.83
CA ILE A 220 -16.87 -1.69 11.77
C ILE A 220 -17.02 -2.83 12.80
N ILE A 221 -15.99 -3.67 12.92
CA ILE A 221 -15.95 -4.80 13.86
C ILE A 221 -15.05 -4.53 15.08
N ALA A 222 -14.16 -3.54 14.96
CA ALA A 222 -13.30 -3.06 16.04
C ALA A 222 -12.91 -1.61 15.77
N ASP A 223 -12.82 -0.81 16.83
CA ASP A 223 -12.42 0.59 16.77
C ASP A 223 -11.70 0.93 18.09
N GLU A 224 -10.39 0.65 18.14
CA GLU A 224 -9.61 0.61 19.38
C GLU A 224 -8.17 1.11 19.14
N THR A 225 -7.37 1.19 20.21
CA THR A 225 -5.92 1.41 20.07
C THR A 225 -5.25 0.21 19.37
N PRO A 226 -4.07 0.39 18.74
CA PRO A 226 -3.36 -0.70 18.08
C PRO A 226 -3.16 -1.94 18.97
N THR A 227 -2.87 -1.75 20.27
CA THR A 227 -2.63 -2.83 21.21
C THR A 227 -3.89 -3.65 21.53
N GLU A 228 -5.05 -2.99 21.62
CA GLU A 228 -6.31 -3.65 21.97
C GLU A 228 -6.99 -4.32 20.76
N VAL A 229 -6.87 -3.75 19.55
CA VAL A 229 -7.39 -4.38 18.32
C VAL A 229 -6.90 -5.82 18.16
N GLY A 230 -5.63 -6.09 18.49
CA GLY A 230 -5.08 -7.44 18.40
C GLY A 230 -5.81 -8.47 19.27
N LYS A 231 -6.25 -8.07 20.47
CA LYS A 231 -7.01 -8.93 21.38
C LYS A 231 -8.43 -9.15 20.89
N VAL A 232 -9.08 -8.09 20.38
CA VAL A 232 -10.44 -8.17 19.82
C VAL A 232 -10.47 -9.14 18.65
N LEU A 233 -9.55 -9.00 17.70
CA LEU A 233 -9.49 -9.87 16.52
C LEU A 233 -9.17 -11.33 16.88
N LYS A 234 -8.33 -11.55 17.89
CA LYS A 234 -8.05 -12.90 18.41
C LYS A 234 -9.30 -13.52 19.05
N ALA A 235 -10.00 -12.78 19.90
CA ALA A 235 -11.20 -13.26 20.59
C ALA A 235 -12.32 -13.61 19.61
N GLN A 236 -12.44 -12.86 18.51
CA GLN A 236 -13.39 -13.13 17.44
C GLN A 236 -12.92 -14.24 16.47
N ASN A 237 -11.70 -14.78 16.64
CA ASN A 237 -11.05 -15.70 15.70
C ASN A 237 -11.09 -15.17 14.25
N HIS A 238 -10.89 -13.86 14.09
CA HIS A 238 -11.06 -13.17 12.82
C HIS A 238 -9.79 -13.31 11.96
N ASP A 239 -9.94 -13.52 10.65
CA ASP A 239 -8.81 -13.76 9.74
C ASP A 239 -7.78 -12.62 9.70
N MET A 240 -8.21 -11.38 9.95
CA MET A 240 -7.28 -10.22 10.02
C MET A 240 -6.26 -10.36 11.13
N TYR A 241 -6.48 -11.20 12.14
CA TYR A 241 -5.46 -11.50 13.16
C TYR A 241 -4.14 -11.98 12.55
N LYS A 242 -4.21 -12.73 11.44
CA LYS A 242 -3.03 -13.24 10.73
C LYS A 242 -2.24 -12.14 10.02
N ALA A 243 -2.88 -10.99 9.75
CA ALA A 243 -2.27 -9.84 9.09
C ALA A 243 -1.66 -8.83 10.08
N LEU A 244 -1.92 -8.98 11.39
CA LEU A 244 -1.33 -8.12 12.41
C LEU A 244 0.21 -8.23 12.44
N PRO A 245 0.90 -7.20 12.95
CA PRO A 245 2.34 -7.24 13.16
C PRO A 245 2.80 -8.52 13.84
N THR A 246 3.93 -9.06 13.36
CA THR A 246 4.48 -10.34 13.84
C THR A 246 4.71 -10.35 15.36
N PRO A 247 5.31 -9.31 15.98
CA PRO A 247 5.47 -9.23 17.43
C PRO A 247 4.15 -9.34 18.19
N MET A 248 3.09 -8.68 17.71
CA MET A 248 1.77 -8.73 18.35
C MET A 248 1.17 -10.13 18.30
N ARG A 249 1.29 -10.82 17.16
CA ARG A 249 0.76 -12.18 16.99
C ARG A 249 1.45 -13.16 17.93
N VAL A 250 2.79 -13.11 17.97
CA VAL A 250 3.58 -13.96 18.88
C VAL A 250 3.23 -13.64 20.33
N HIS A 251 3.15 -12.36 20.70
CA HIS A 251 2.75 -11.92 22.02
C HIS A 251 1.38 -12.47 22.43
N ASN A 252 0.38 -12.31 21.56
CA ASN A 252 -0.98 -12.70 21.87
C ASN A 252 -1.14 -14.22 21.96
N ASP A 253 -0.33 -15.02 21.26
CA ASP A 253 -0.34 -16.49 21.30
C ASP A 253 0.46 -17.08 22.46
N VAL A 254 1.26 -16.27 23.16
CA VAL A 254 1.99 -16.66 24.37
C VAL A 254 1.23 -16.19 25.60
N VAL A 255 0.96 -17.09 26.55
CA VAL A 255 0.32 -16.72 27.82
C VAL A 255 1.28 -15.84 28.63
N ASN A 256 0.99 -14.55 28.71
CA ASN A 256 1.80 -13.57 29.43
C ASN A 256 0.97 -12.36 29.87
N ALA A 257 1.52 -11.53 30.76
CA ALA A 257 0.86 -10.32 31.28
C ALA A 257 1.65 -9.03 30.96
N LEU A 258 2.57 -9.09 30.01
CA LEU A 258 3.40 -7.96 29.62
C LEU A 258 2.68 -7.08 28.57
N PRO A 259 3.17 -5.85 28.33
CA PRO A 259 2.60 -5.01 27.28
C PRO A 259 2.77 -5.61 25.88
N CYS A 260 1.73 -5.46 25.05
CA CYS A 260 1.73 -5.95 23.67
C CYS A 260 2.72 -5.15 22.80
N PRO A 261 3.74 -5.79 22.21
CA PRO A 261 4.71 -5.12 21.35
C PRO A 261 4.13 -4.88 19.96
N LEU A 262 4.25 -3.65 19.45
CA LEU A 262 3.85 -3.26 18.11
C LEU A 262 5.00 -3.38 17.10
N THR A 263 6.25 -3.24 17.58
CA THR A 263 7.46 -3.28 16.73
C THR A 263 8.36 -4.47 17.02
N VAL A 264 9.24 -4.83 16.08
CA VAL A 264 10.26 -5.88 16.28
C VAL A 264 11.16 -5.56 17.48
N ARG A 265 11.50 -4.28 17.68
CA ARG A 265 12.31 -3.84 18.83
C ARG A 265 11.59 -4.10 20.16
N GLU A 266 10.33 -3.69 20.25
CA GLU A 266 9.50 -3.97 21.44
C GLU A 266 9.31 -5.46 21.66
N GLY A 267 9.11 -6.22 20.58
CA GLY A 267 8.97 -7.67 20.62
C GLY A 267 10.22 -8.36 21.18
N ARG A 268 11.40 -7.88 20.80
CA ARG A 268 12.67 -8.37 21.38
C ARG A 268 12.75 -8.08 22.88
N VAL A 269 12.44 -6.85 23.31
CA VAL A 269 12.45 -6.48 24.73
C VAL A 269 11.46 -7.34 25.51
N TRP A 270 10.26 -7.55 24.95
CA TRP A 270 9.24 -8.41 25.53
C TRP A 270 9.72 -9.86 25.67
N LEU A 271 10.33 -10.45 24.61
CA LEU A 271 10.86 -11.82 24.66
C LEU A 271 11.99 -11.98 25.68
N GLU A 272 12.90 -11.00 25.76
CA GLU A 272 13.97 -11.00 26.75
C GLU A 272 13.38 -11.00 28.17
N GLU A 273 12.37 -10.17 28.45
CA GLU A 273 11.69 -10.14 29.74
C GLU A 273 10.92 -11.43 30.03
N TYR A 274 10.18 -11.94 29.04
CA TYR A 274 9.43 -13.19 29.14
C TYR A 274 10.36 -14.38 29.47
N SER A 275 11.54 -14.44 28.86
CA SER A 275 12.51 -15.53 29.07
C SER A 275 13.09 -15.58 30.48
N LYS A 276 13.11 -14.48 31.24
CA LYS A 276 13.58 -14.48 32.63
C LYS A 276 12.71 -15.34 33.55
N GLY A 277 11.41 -15.44 33.24
CA GLY A 277 10.45 -16.22 34.00
C GLY A 277 10.11 -17.59 33.41
N ASN A 278 10.64 -17.93 32.23
CA ASN A 278 10.23 -19.11 31.47
C ASN A 278 11.42 -19.87 30.88
N THR A 279 11.45 -21.20 31.03
CA THR A 279 12.49 -22.05 30.45
C THR A 279 12.25 -22.28 28.96
N LEU A 280 13.21 -21.90 28.11
CA LEU A 280 13.16 -22.15 26.67
C LEU A 280 13.62 -23.59 26.36
N ASN A 281 12.81 -24.34 25.60
CA ASN A 281 13.16 -25.71 25.19
C ASN A 281 13.50 -25.78 23.68
N PRO A 282 14.78 -25.85 23.30
CA PRO A 282 15.21 -25.83 21.90
C PRO A 282 14.88 -27.12 21.14
N THR A 283 14.53 -28.22 21.80
CA THR A 283 14.22 -29.49 21.12
C THR A 283 12.85 -29.52 20.43
N LEU A 284 12.04 -28.47 20.57
CA LEU A 284 10.71 -28.36 19.95
C LEU A 284 10.74 -27.69 18.57
N ILE A 285 11.90 -27.23 18.09
CA ILE A 285 12.03 -26.66 16.74
C ILE A 285 11.94 -27.81 15.73
N PRO A 286 10.92 -27.86 14.85
CA PRO A 286 10.88 -28.85 13.79
C PRO A 286 12.14 -28.71 12.93
N LEU A 287 12.93 -29.76 12.80
CA LEU A 287 13.93 -29.84 11.74
C LEU A 287 13.14 -29.97 10.44
N ASP A 288 13.05 -28.89 9.67
CA ASP A 288 12.48 -28.93 8.33
C ASP A 288 13.31 -29.91 7.50
N ASN A 289 12.81 -31.14 7.38
CA ASN A 289 13.32 -32.14 6.44
C ASN A 289 12.87 -31.75 5.03
N LEU A 290 13.38 -30.63 4.52
CA LEU A 290 13.34 -30.35 3.09
C LEU A 290 14.19 -31.42 2.42
N LYS A 291 13.56 -32.45 1.86
CA LYS A 291 14.26 -33.37 0.96
C LYS A 291 14.80 -32.53 -0.19
N GLU A 292 16.11 -32.45 -0.35
CA GLU A 292 16.74 -31.86 -1.53
C GLU A 292 16.26 -32.62 -2.76
N ASN A 293 15.35 -32.01 -3.52
CA ASN A 293 14.99 -32.50 -4.83
C ASN A 293 15.93 -31.83 -5.85
N ASN A 294 16.73 -32.63 -6.54
CA ASN A 294 17.73 -32.15 -7.51
C ASN A 294 17.19 -32.11 -8.95
N ASP A 295 15.89 -32.31 -9.16
CA ASP A 295 15.29 -32.22 -10.49
C ASP A 295 15.06 -30.76 -10.89
N THR A 296 15.99 -30.18 -11.66
CA THR A 296 15.90 -28.80 -12.16
C THR A 296 14.82 -28.68 -13.24
N VAL A 297 13.77 -27.89 -12.94
CA VAL A 297 12.63 -27.67 -13.84
C VAL A 297 12.70 -26.36 -14.61
N ILE A 298 13.39 -25.34 -14.08
CA ILE A 298 13.63 -24.07 -14.78
C ILE A 298 15.13 -23.80 -14.76
N GLU A 299 15.71 -23.57 -15.93
CA GLU A 299 17.12 -23.22 -16.08
C GLU A 299 17.27 -22.02 -17.00
N ILE A 300 18.01 -21.00 -16.56
CA ILE A 300 18.44 -19.86 -17.37
C ILE A 300 19.95 -19.88 -17.41
N LYS A 301 20.53 -19.80 -18.61
CA LYS A 301 21.98 -19.76 -18.83
C LYS A 301 22.37 -18.51 -19.59
N ASP A 302 23.20 -17.68 -18.95
CA ASP A 302 23.80 -16.46 -19.49
C ASP A 302 22.80 -15.59 -20.27
N ALA A 303 21.62 -15.34 -19.70
CA ALA A 303 20.58 -14.58 -20.37
C ALA A 303 20.89 -13.08 -20.39
N TRP A 304 20.75 -12.47 -21.57
CA TRP A 304 20.82 -11.04 -21.77
C TRP A 304 19.58 -10.53 -22.51
N PHE A 305 19.04 -9.41 -22.03
CA PHE A 305 17.85 -8.80 -22.61
C PHE A 305 17.82 -7.29 -22.46
N ARG A 306 17.36 -6.62 -23.53
CA ARG A 306 17.01 -5.20 -23.61
C ARG A 306 15.73 -5.06 -24.42
N TYR A 307 14.91 -4.07 -24.07
CA TYR A 307 13.63 -3.82 -24.74
C TYR A 307 13.79 -3.20 -26.14
N ASP A 308 14.86 -2.42 -26.34
CA ASP A 308 15.24 -1.84 -27.62
C ASP A 308 16.76 -1.86 -27.78
N LYS A 309 17.27 -1.83 -29.01
CA LYS A 309 18.71 -1.87 -29.32
C LYS A 309 19.47 -0.70 -28.72
N ASP A 310 18.83 0.46 -28.68
CA ASP A 310 19.42 1.71 -28.18
C ASP A 310 19.25 1.89 -26.66
N LEU A 311 18.52 0.98 -25.99
CA LEU A 311 18.34 1.00 -24.54
C LEU A 311 19.37 0.11 -23.83
N PRO A 312 19.72 0.43 -22.57
CA PRO A 312 20.63 -0.38 -21.78
C PRO A 312 20.04 -1.77 -21.50
N ASP A 313 20.91 -2.77 -21.36
CA ASP A 313 20.47 -4.11 -20.96
C ASP A 313 19.86 -4.08 -19.56
N VAL A 314 18.66 -4.66 -19.47
CA VAL A 314 17.91 -4.81 -18.22
C VAL A 314 18.31 -6.09 -17.51
N VAL A 315 18.58 -7.15 -18.28
CA VAL A 315 19.10 -8.44 -17.78
C VAL A 315 20.48 -8.66 -18.40
N LYS A 316 21.49 -8.93 -17.57
CA LYS A 316 22.90 -9.07 -17.97
C LYS A 316 23.51 -10.33 -17.35
N GLY A 317 23.82 -11.33 -18.17
CA GLY A 317 24.47 -12.57 -17.73
C GLY A 317 23.72 -13.30 -16.63
N PHE A 318 22.38 -13.26 -16.68
CA PHE A 318 21.55 -13.85 -15.63
C PHE A 318 21.54 -15.37 -15.74
N ASN A 319 21.86 -16.04 -14.63
CA ASN A 319 21.84 -17.48 -14.49
C ASN A 319 20.90 -17.86 -13.34
N LEU A 320 20.06 -18.86 -13.55
CA LEU A 320 19.07 -19.31 -12.58
C LEU A 320 18.82 -20.81 -12.74
N SER A 321 18.65 -21.52 -11.63
CA SER A 321 18.22 -22.91 -11.59
C SER A 321 17.16 -23.05 -10.50
N VAL A 322 16.00 -23.62 -10.82
CA VAL A 322 14.92 -23.87 -9.86
C VAL A 322 14.53 -25.33 -9.92
N ASN A 323 14.43 -25.98 -8.76
CA ASN A 323 14.14 -27.41 -8.67
C ASN A 323 12.65 -27.71 -8.46
N GLN A 324 12.24 -28.92 -8.82
CA GLN A 324 10.85 -29.35 -8.71
C GLN A 324 10.41 -29.41 -7.24
N GLY A 325 9.29 -28.76 -6.93
CA GLY A 325 8.72 -28.72 -5.58
C GLY A 325 9.34 -27.65 -4.66
N GLU A 326 10.29 -26.87 -5.17
CA GLU A 326 10.88 -25.74 -4.46
C GLU A 326 9.97 -24.50 -4.54
N LEU A 327 9.85 -23.77 -3.42
CA LEU A 327 9.31 -22.41 -3.41
C LEU A 327 10.48 -21.42 -3.61
N PHE A 328 10.71 -20.99 -4.86
CA PHE A 328 11.79 -20.08 -5.20
C PHE A 328 11.35 -18.61 -5.19
N CYS A 329 12.10 -17.74 -4.52
CA CYS A 329 11.79 -16.31 -4.39
C CYS A 329 12.85 -15.43 -5.07
N LEU A 330 12.45 -14.64 -6.07
CA LEU A 330 13.30 -13.62 -6.70
C LEU A 330 12.99 -12.22 -6.14
N VAL A 331 13.90 -11.66 -5.35
CA VAL A 331 13.73 -10.37 -4.64
C VAL A 331 14.67 -9.28 -5.14
N GLY A 332 14.26 -8.01 -4.99
CA GLY A 332 15.02 -6.84 -5.44
C GLY A 332 14.16 -5.57 -5.54
N GLY A 333 14.77 -4.40 -5.62
CA GLY A 333 14.07 -3.11 -5.71
C GLY A 333 13.28 -2.89 -7.00
N ASN A 334 12.48 -1.82 -7.08
CA ASN A 334 11.77 -1.48 -8.32
C ASN A 334 12.75 -1.16 -9.46
N GLY A 335 12.43 -1.62 -10.68
CA GLY A 335 13.28 -1.42 -11.86
C GLY A 335 14.51 -2.32 -11.98
N THR A 336 14.78 -3.22 -11.03
CA THR A 336 15.97 -4.12 -11.08
C THR A 336 15.86 -5.28 -12.08
N GLY A 337 14.79 -5.34 -12.89
CA GLY A 337 14.62 -6.38 -13.92
C GLY A 337 13.92 -7.67 -13.46
N LYS A 338 13.30 -7.72 -12.27
CA LYS A 338 12.55 -8.91 -11.79
C LYS A 338 11.43 -9.34 -12.74
N THR A 339 10.54 -8.39 -13.08
CA THR A 339 9.44 -8.64 -14.02
C THR A 339 9.97 -9.02 -15.41
N THR A 340 11.09 -8.43 -15.81
CA THR A 340 11.78 -8.78 -17.06
C THR A 340 12.32 -10.22 -17.00
N ALA A 341 12.98 -10.63 -15.92
CA ALA A 341 13.45 -12.00 -15.73
C ALA A 341 12.29 -13.01 -15.75
N LEU A 342 11.19 -12.72 -15.05
CA LEU A 342 9.98 -13.55 -15.11
C LEU A 342 9.38 -13.61 -16.53
N SER A 343 9.44 -12.50 -17.29
CA SER A 343 8.96 -12.47 -18.67
C SER A 343 9.81 -13.33 -19.63
N LEU A 344 11.10 -13.52 -19.33
CA LEU A 344 11.97 -14.45 -20.06
C LEU A 344 11.62 -15.91 -19.73
N ILE A 345 11.38 -16.21 -18.45
CA ILE A 345 10.93 -17.55 -17.99
C ILE A 345 9.57 -17.90 -18.58
N SER A 346 8.67 -16.92 -18.67
CA SER A 346 7.34 -17.12 -19.24
C SER A 346 7.34 -17.25 -20.75
N GLY A 347 8.43 -16.95 -21.46
CA GLY A 347 8.46 -16.89 -22.92
C GLY A 347 7.67 -15.72 -23.51
N LEU A 348 7.34 -14.69 -22.71
CA LEU A 348 6.74 -13.45 -23.20
C LEU A 348 7.77 -12.58 -23.92
N ASN A 349 9.01 -12.62 -23.44
CA ASN A 349 10.16 -12.01 -24.07
C ASN A 349 11.23 -13.07 -24.34
N THR A 350 12.00 -12.89 -25.41
CA THR A 350 13.09 -13.78 -25.78
C THR A 350 14.42 -13.08 -25.53
N PRO A 351 15.36 -13.68 -24.79
CA PRO A 351 16.68 -13.08 -24.62
C PRO A 351 17.42 -13.05 -25.96
N TYR A 352 18.17 -11.98 -26.24
CA TYR A 352 18.97 -11.91 -27.48
C TYR A 352 20.27 -12.72 -27.37
N ARG A 353 20.66 -13.11 -26.15
CA ARG A 353 21.78 -14.00 -25.83
C ARG A 353 21.43 -14.85 -24.62
N GLY A 354 21.90 -16.08 -24.59
CA GLY A 354 21.59 -17.06 -23.55
C GLY A 354 20.42 -17.97 -23.93
N ASP A 355 20.08 -18.88 -23.03
CA ASP A 355 18.96 -19.82 -23.23
C ASP A 355 18.12 -19.93 -21.96
N VAL A 356 16.82 -20.14 -22.15
CA VAL A 356 15.86 -20.41 -21.08
C VAL A 356 15.24 -21.76 -21.36
N LYS A 357 15.32 -22.67 -20.39
CA LYS A 357 14.82 -24.03 -20.50
C LYS A 357 13.79 -24.33 -19.43
N ILE A 358 12.76 -25.05 -19.83
CA ILE A 358 11.75 -25.64 -18.95
C ILE A 358 11.84 -27.16 -19.11
N LYS A 359 12.04 -27.88 -17.99
CA LYS A 359 12.28 -29.34 -17.97
C LYS A 359 13.34 -29.80 -18.98
N GLY A 360 14.46 -29.06 -19.03
CA GLY A 360 15.59 -29.34 -19.92
C GLY A 360 15.40 -28.96 -21.39
N GLN A 361 14.23 -28.48 -21.82
CA GLN A 361 13.97 -28.05 -23.19
C GLN A 361 13.96 -26.53 -23.33
N SER A 362 14.70 -25.99 -24.31
CA SER A 362 14.68 -24.56 -24.62
C SER A 362 13.27 -24.09 -24.95
N ILE A 363 12.81 -22.99 -24.35
CA ILE A 363 11.45 -22.44 -24.53
C ILE A 363 11.10 -22.26 -26.00
N SER A 364 12.06 -21.79 -26.81
CA SER A 364 11.90 -21.60 -28.26
C SER A 364 11.50 -22.86 -29.04
N LYS A 365 11.67 -24.04 -28.45
CA LYS A 365 11.34 -25.35 -29.05
C LYS A 365 10.03 -25.95 -28.52
N ILE A 366 9.42 -25.35 -27.50
CA ILE A 366 8.22 -25.88 -26.85
C ILE A 366 6.99 -25.28 -27.54
N LYS A 367 6.21 -26.11 -28.27
CA LYS A 367 5.00 -25.65 -28.98
C LYS A 367 3.83 -25.30 -28.06
N SER A 368 3.70 -26.00 -26.93
CA SER A 368 2.57 -25.85 -26.00
C SER A 368 3.06 -25.51 -24.59
N LEU A 369 3.82 -24.41 -24.46
CA LEU A 369 4.46 -24.02 -23.20
C LEU A 369 3.47 -23.89 -22.03
N TYR A 370 2.27 -23.37 -22.31
CA TYR A 370 1.27 -23.08 -21.28
C TYR A 370 0.26 -24.23 -21.06
N ASP A 371 0.42 -25.35 -21.76
CA ASP A 371 -0.46 -26.51 -21.63
C ASP A 371 0.15 -27.52 -20.65
N GLY A 372 -0.23 -27.42 -19.37
CA GLY A 372 0.23 -28.32 -18.30
C GLY A 372 1.71 -28.19 -17.91
N LEU A 373 2.48 -27.33 -18.55
CA LEU A 373 3.92 -27.14 -18.33
C LEU A 373 4.26 -25.87 -17.53
N LEU A 374 3.65 -24.74 -17.87
CA LEU A 374 3.93 -23.45 -17.22
C LEU A 374 2.65 -22.62 -17.04
N GLY A 375 2.33 -22.27 -15.79
CA GLY A 375 1.31 -21.27 -15.45
C GLY A 375 1.97 -19.93 -15.16
N VAL A 376 1.42 -18.83 -15.69
CA VAL A 376 1.98 -17.49 -15.52
C VAL A 376 0.88 -16.55 -15.05
N LEU A 377 1.10 -15.91 -13.90
CA LEU A 377 0.25 -14.84 -13.41
C LEU A 377 0.99 -13.50 -13.61
N PRO A 378 0.58 -12.65 -14.57
CA PRO A 378 1.22 -11.37 -14.81
C PRO A 378 0.94 -10.40 -13.67
N GLN A 379 1.80 -9.38 -13.54
CA GLN A 379 1.66 -8.34 -12.53
C GLN A 379 0.33 -7.56 -12.64
N ASN A 380 -0.19 -7.38 -13.86
CA ASN A 380 -1.53 -6.84 -14.08
C ASN A 380 -2.49 -8.00 -14.42
N PRO A 381 -3.41 -8.37 -13.51
CA PRO A 381 -4.39 -9.43 -13.76
C PRO A 381 -5.26 -9.17 -14.99
N GLN A 382 -5.53 -7.90 -15.34
CA GLN A 382 -6.30 -7.53 -16.54
C GLN A 382 -5.65 -8.06 -17.83
N SER A 383 -4.32 -8.26 -17.84
CA SER A 383 -3.59 -8.84 -18.97
C SER A 383 -3.97 -10.30 -19.24
N VAL A 384 -4.63 -11.00 -18.30
CA VAL A 384 -5.12 -12.37 -18.48
C VAL A 384 -6.55 -12.38 -19.05
N PHE A 385 -7.34 -11.33 -18.81
CA PHE A 385 -8.73 -11.21 -19.24
C PHE A 385 -8.85 -10.52 -20.60
N VAL A 386 -8.26 -11.10 -21.65
CA VAL A 386 -8.17 -10.47 -22.98
C VAL A 386 -9.44 -10.65 -23.85
N LYS A 387 -10.47 -11.31 -23.33
CA LYS A 387 -11.75 -11.39 -24.05
C LYS A 387 -12.58 -10.16 -23.73
N LYS A 388 -12.85 -9.32 -24.73
CA LYS A 388 -13.93 -8.32 -24.64
C LYS A 388 -15.23 -9.05 -24.29
N THR A 389 -15.75 -8.82 -23.09
CA THR A 389 -17.19 -8.97 -22.81
C THR A 389 -17.94 -7.82 -23.44
#